data_AF-A0A9P6HNW9-F1
#
_entry.id   AF-A0A9P6HNW9-F1
#
_cell.length_a   1.000
_cell.length_b   1.000
_cell.length_c   1.000
_cell.angle_alpha   90.00
_cell.angle_beta   90.00
_cell.angle_gamma   90.00
#
_symmetry.space_group_name_H-M   'P 1'
#
loop_
_entity.id
_entity.type
_entity.pdbx_description
1 polymer ?
#
loop_
_entity_poly.entity_id
_entity_poly.type
_entity_poly.pdbx_seq_one_letter_code
_entity_poly.pdbx_strand_id
1 'polypeptide(L)'
;MTRIELPVLSFLAVLSLLFILPLHLKSRNIPFLFLIAWLLVCNIIQGVDAIVWANNALIRAEGWCDLVTPILYALRVALPAVALCVCRQLEIVSSTLDVSYDPRDKYFTSVFHYFMCLVIPVVYAILHFVVQDRRFVLVQEFGCQAAIFPSAPALFLTWLIPLFLCAIAVFYAGLSFYNYHRRCSFFSQHLNPRSKMTTSMFFRFLGFCLFVVFLTALADIFDMASLIGEFGLLNYTSWTAVHDDDSVLVFFKEDRSKSATIARLRTEVIWWMAPIASFALVATFASTKECWVAGEHFCIAVKKRVIGLFSPKPKFDLPIQ
;
A
#
# COMPACT_ATOMS: atom_id res chain seq x y z
N MET A 1 -27.56 6.54 7.46
CA MET A 1 -26.69 7.53 6.80
C MET A 1 -25.53 6.79 6.17
N THR A 2 -25.33 7.00 4.87
CA THR A 2 -24.19 6.53 4.08
C THR A 2 -22.90 7.20 4.53
N ARG A 3 -21.82 6.44 4.65
CA ARG A 3 -20.47 6.95 4.87
C ARG A 3 -19.86 7.50 3.57
N ILE A 4 -20.21 8.73 3.21
CA ILE A 4 -19.74 9.40 1.98
C ILE A 4 -18.24 9.70 2.04
N GLU A 5 -17.69 9.83 3.24
CA GLU A 5 -16.27 10.07 3.49
C GLU A 5 -15.36 8.97 2.93
N LEU A 6 -15.81 7.71 2.93
CA LEU A 6 -15.01 6.56 2.48
C LEU A 6 -14.62 6.69 0.99
N PRO A 7 -15.58 6.72 0.03
CA PRO A 7 -15.22 6.82 -1.37
C PRO A 7 -14.52 8.15 -1.69
N VAL A 8 -14.93 9.26 -1.06
CA VAL A 8 -14.31 10.57 -1.30
C VAL A 8 -12.82 10.54 -0.95
N LEU A 9 -12.45 10.03 0.23
CA LEU A 9 -11.05 9.98 0.65
C LEU A 9 -10.23 9.00 -0.18
N SER A 10 -10.79 7.85 -0.56
CA SER A 10 -10.11 6.91 -1.46
C SER A 10 -9.83 7.53 -2.83
N PHE A 11 -10.79 8.18 -3.46
CA PHE A 11 -10.56 8.82 -4.76
C PHE A 11 -9.66 10.05 -4.67
N LEU A 12 -9.73 10.83 -3.58
CA LEU A 12 -8.77 11.90 -3.34
C LEU A 12 -7.33 11.36 -3.18
N ALA A 13 -7.16 10.24 -2.48
CA ALA A 13 -5.87 9.55 -2.39
C ALA A 13 -5.38 9.12 -3.78
N VAL A 14 -6.24 8.52 -4.62
CA VAL A 14 -5.91 8.17 -6.01
C VAL A 14 -5.44 9.38 -6.81
N LEU A 15 -6.19 10.48 -6.80
CA LEU A 15 -5.83 11.69 -7.52
C LEU A 15 -4.48 12.27 -7.04
N SER A 16 -4.24 12.25 -5.73
CA SER A 16 -2.99 12.73 -5.13
C SER A 16 -1.78 11.86 -5.52
N LEU A 17 -1.96 10.54 -5.60
CA LEU A 17 -0.94 9.59 -6.03
C LEU A 17 -0.63 9.71 -7.53
N LEU A 18 -1.66 9.88 -8.36
CA LEU A 18 -1.50 10.12 -9.80
C LEU A 18 -0.74 11.42 -10.08
N PHE A 19 -0.91 12.44 -9.24
CA PHE A 19 -0.16 13.69 -9.35
C PHE A 19 1.35 13.49 -9.13
N ILE A 20 1.75 12.67 -8.14
CA ILE A 20 3.17 12.42 -7.85
C ILE A 20 3.80 11.34 -8.76
N LEU A 21 3.01 10.46 -9.37
CA LEU A 21 3.50 9.34 -10.17
C LEU A 21 4.51 9.73 -11.29
N PRO A 22 4.27 10.78 -12.11
CA PRO A 22 5.20 11.17 -13.18
C PRO A 22 6.61 11.54 -12.68
N LEU A 23 6.70 12.12 -11.48
CA LEU A 23 7.97 12.47 -10.84
C LEU A 23 8.83 11.22 -10.58
N HIS A 24 8.18 10.16 -10.11
CA HIS A 24 8.84 8.92 -9.75
C HIS A 24 9.18 8.04 -10.95
N LEU A 25 8.40 8.13 -12.04
CA LEU A 25 8.74 7.45 -13.29
C LEU A 25 10.08 7.95 -13.85
N LYS A 26 10.40 9.23 -13.67
CA LYS A 26 11.68 9.81 -14.10
C LYS A 26 12.86 9.39 -13.21
N SER A 27 12.63 9.25 -11.89
CA SER A 27 13.70 8.85 -10.95
C SER A 27 14.00 7.35 -10.95
N ARG A 28 13.11 6.52 -11.53
CA ARG A 28 13.23 5.05 -11.61
C ARG A 28 13.50 4.38 -10.26
N ASN A 29 12.96 4.95 -9.18
CA ASN A 29 13.06 4.35 -7.86
C ASN A 29 12.03 3.23 -7.72
N ILE A 30 12.47 1.99 -7.94
CA ILE A 30 11.61 0.80 -8.06
C ILE A 30 10.69 0.61 -6.83
N PRO A 31 11.16 0.61 -5.57
CA PRO A 31 10.26 0.47 -4.42
C PRO A 31 9.16 1.52 -4.33
N PHE A 32 9.47 2.80 -4.59
CA PHE A 32 8.46 3.86 -4.57
C PHE A 32 7.43 3.71 -5.69
N LEU A 33 7.84 3.25 -6.88
CA LEU A 33 6.90 2.96 -7.97
C LEU A 33 5.93 1.83 -7.58
N PHE A 34 6.43 0.76 -6.96
CA PHE A 34 5.57 -0.30 -6.43
C PHE A 34 4.67 0.19 -5.31
N LEU A 35 5.16 1.04 -4.40
CA LEU A 35 4.34 1.64 -3.36
C LEU A 35 3.15 2.41 -3.93
N ILE A 36 3.43 3.30 -4.89
CA ILE A 36 2.40 4.10 -5.55
C ILE A 36 1.41 3.17 -6.27
N ALA A 37 1.89 2.13 -6.97
CA ALA A 37 1.04 1.17 -7.65
C ALA A 37 0.11 0.41 -6.69
N TRP A 38 0.65 -0.14 -5.59
CA TRP A 38 -0.14 -0.84 -4.57
C TRP A 38 -1.18 0.06 -3.93
N LEU A 39 -0.79 1.27 -3.53
CA LEU A 39 -1.72 2.24 -2.93
C LEU A 39 -2.79 2.71 -3.93
N LEU A 40 -2.44 2.93 -5.21
CA LEU A 40 -3.41 3.28 -6.25
C LEU A 40 -4.46 2.16 -6.41
N VAL A 41 -4.01 0.92 -6.59
CA VAL A 41 -4.90 -0.22 -6.77
C VAL A 41 -5.81 -0.40 -5.56
N CYS A 42 -5.26 -0.34 -4.34
CA CYS A 42 -6.06 -0.54 -3.13
C CYS A 42 -7.09 0.58 -2.90
N ASN A 43 -6.72 1.85 -3.11
CA ASN A 43 -7.68 2.95 -2.99
C ASN A 43 -8.76 2.90 -4.08
N ILE A 44 -8.44 2.46 -5.30
CA ILE A 44 -9.47 2.25 -6.35
C ILE A 44 -10.45 1.17 -5.92
N ILE A 45 -9.95 0.02 -5.46
CA ILE A 45 -10.78 -1.09 -4.97
C ILE A 45 -11.69 -0.60 -3.83
N GLN A 46 -11.09 -0.01 -2.78
CA GLN A 46 -11.83 0.48 -1.62
C GLN A 46 -12.88 1.55 -1.98
N GLY A 47 -12.57 2.45 -2.93
CA GLY A 47 -13.51 3.46 -3.40
C GLY A 47 -14.68 2.88 -4.18
N VAL A 48 -14.41 1.90 -5.06
CA VAL A 48 -15.46 1.15 -5.78
C VAL A 48 -16.33 0.38 -4.80
N ASP A 49 -15.73 -0.34 -3.87
CA ASP A 49 -16.42 -1.12 -2.85
C ASP A 49 -17.35 -0.24 -2.00
N ALA A 50 -16.85 0.90 -1.52
CA ALA A 50 -17.64 1.82 -0.72
C ALA A 50 -18.83 2.43 -1.49
N ILE A 51 -18.74 2.58 -2.82
CA ILE A 51 -19.86 3.00 -3.67
C ILE A 51 -20.85 1.86 -3.87
N VAL A 52 -20.36 0.68 -4.25
CA VAL A 52 -21.20 -0.47 -4.61
C VAL A 52 -22.02 -0.94 -3.40
N TRP A 53 -21.44 -0.92 -2.20
CA TRP A 53 -22.08 -1.40 -0.96
C TRP A 53 -22.43 -0.27 0.03
N ALA A 54 -22.57 0.98 -0.44
CA ALA A 54 -22.87 2.15 0.40
C ALA A 54 -24.13 2.00 1.28
N ASN A 55 -25.17 1.32 0.78
CA ASN A 55 -26.48 1.18 1.43
C ASN A 55 -27.00 -0.26 1.45
N ASN A 56 -26.20 -1.22 1.02
CA ASN A 56 -26.63 -2.61 0.91
C ASN A 56 -25.43 -3.54 1.09
N ALA A 57 -25.71 -4.81 1.38
CA ALA A 57 -24.73 -5.88 1.40
C ALA A 57 -25.20 -7.04 0.50
N LEU A 58 -25.72 -6.70 -0.69
CA LEU A 58 -26.19 -7.68 -1.64
C LEU A 58 -25.00 -8.36 -2.33
N ILE A 59 -25.04 -9.68 -2.42
CA ILE A 59 -24.08 -10.49 -3.15
C ILE A 59 -24.41 -10.38 -4.64
N ARG A 60 -23.83 -9.38 -5.31
CA ARG A 60 -24.10 -9.09 -6.74
C ARG A 60 -22.88 -9.10 -7.64
N ALA A 61 -21.68 -9.15 -7.05
CA ALA A 61 -20.41 -9.03 -7.76
C ALA A 61 -19.37 -10.01 -7.19
N GLU A 62 -19.71 -11.30 -7.16
CA GLU A 62 -18.83 -12.34 -6.60
C GLU A 62 -17.47 -12.39 -7.31
N GLY A 63 -17.45 -12.37 -8.65
CA GLY A 63 -16.20 -12.36 -9.41
C GLY A 63 -15.33 -11.11 -9.18
N TRP A 64 -15.94 -9.99 -8.74
CA TRP A 64 -15.18 -8.84 -8.28
C TRP A 64 -14.54 -9.12 -6.91
N CYS A 65 -15.32 -9.63 -5.95
CA CYS A 65 -14.80 -9.99 -4.62
C CYS A 65 -13.68 -11.03 -4.68
N ASP A 66 -13.78 -12.04 -5.55
CA ASP A 66 -12.73 -13.05 -5.73
C ASP A 66 -11.42 -12.44 -6.25
N LEU A 67 -11.52 -11.41 -7.10
CA LEU A 67 -10.35 -10.72 -7.65
C LEU A 67 -9.73 -9.79 -6.60
N VAL A 68 -10.55 -9.02 -5.89
CA VAL A 68 -10.05 -7.93 -5.05
C VAL A 68 -9.62 -8.37 -3.66
N THR A 69 -10.22 -9.43 -3.10
CA THR A 69 -9.88 -9.86 -1.73
C THR A 69 -8.43 -10.34 -1.59
N PRO A 70 -7.82 -11.11 -2.53
CA PRO A 70 -6.42 -11.48 -2.43
C PRO A 70 -5.48 -10.28 -2.65
N ILE A 71 -5.89 -9.31 -3.48
CA ILE A 71 -5.12 -8.08 -3.73
C ILE A 71 -5.07 -7.20 -2.48
N LEU A 72 -6.22 -6.98 -1.83
CA LEU A 72 -6.30 -6.25 -0.57
C LEU A 72 -5.54 -6.98 0.55
N TYR A 73 -5.59 -8.32 0.58
CA TYR A 73 -4.83 -9.14 1.50
C TYR A 73 -3.31 -8.97 1.30
N ALA A 74 -2.84 -8.95 0.04
CA ALA A 74 -1.44 -8.75 -0.31
C ALA A 74 -0.85 -7.43 0.20
N LEU A 75 -1.68 -6.39 0.36
CA LEU A 75 -1.24 -5.07 0.82
C LEU A 75 -0.56 -5.13 2.20
N ARG A 76 -1.01 -6.04 3.07
CA ARG A 76 -0.44 -6.26 4.42
C ARG A 76 1.05 -6.55 4.37
N VAL A 77 1.51 -7.27 3.35
CA VAL A 77 2.92 -7.59 3.14
C VAL A 77 3.62 -6.60 2.20
N ALA A 78 2.90 -6.07 1.21
CA ALA A 78 3.47 -5.14 0.24
C ALA A 78 4.00 -3.85 0.91
N LEU A 79 3.25 -3.25 1.83
CA LEU A 79 3.65 -2.03 2.53
C LEU A 79 4.96 -2.18 3.34
N PRO A 80 5.09 -3.16 4.26
CA PRO A 80 6.33 -3.35 5.00
C PRO A 80 7.48 -3.85 4.10
N ALA A 81 7.22 -4.62 3.04
CA ALA A 81 8.26 -5.05 2.10
C ALA A 81 8.88 -3.86 1.35
N VAL A 82 8.05 -2.92 0.89
CA VAL A 82 8.53 -1.65 0.30
C VAL A 82 9.31 -0.85 1.34
N ALA A 83 8.77 -0.68 2.55
CA ALA A 83 9.43 0.08 3.61
C ALA A 83 10.81 -0.51 3.95
N LEU A 84 10.92 -1.84 4.02
CA LEU A 84 12.17 -2.57 4.18
C LEU A 84 13.17 -2.24 3.05
N CYS A 85 12.73 -2.30 1.79
CA CYS A 85 13.59 -1.97 0.65
C CYS A 85 14.12 -0.55 0.72
N VAL A 86 13.27 0.41 1.09
CA VAL A 86 13.68 1.82 1.25
C VAL A 86 14.64 1.97 2.42
N CYS A 87 14.32 1.43 3.60
CA CYS A 87 15.22 1.46 4.78
C CYS A 87 16.58 0.85 4.48
N ARG A 88 16.64 -0.27 3.73
CA ARG A 88 17.91 -0.88 3.30
C ARG A 88 18.70 0.05 2.39
N GLN A 89 18.07 0.75 1.46
CA GLN A 89 18.76 1.74 0.62
C GLN A 89 19.29 2.91 1.44
N LEU A 90 18.51 3.40 2.42
CA LEU A 90 18.94 4.47 3.33
C LEU A 90 20.15 4.02 4.17
N GLU A 91 20.17 2.75 4.60
CA GLU A 91 21.29 2.18 5.36
C GLU A 91 22.55 2.16 4.49
N ILE A 92 22.47 1.62 3.28
CA ILE A 92 23.62 1.55 2.36
C ILE A 92 24.20 2.94 2.09
N VAL A 93 23.34 3.93 1.82
CA VAL A 93 23.75 5.31 1.53
C VAL A 93 24.36 6.00 2.75
N SER A 94 23.91 5.68 3.97
CA SER A 94 24.47 6.23 5.22
C SER A 94 25.71 5.48 5.72
N SER A 95 25.92 4.24 5.29
CA SER A 95 27.07 3.40 5.66
C SER A 95 28.39 3.90 5.06
N THR A 96 29.51 3.35 5.54
CA THR A 96 30.85 3.55 4.97
C THR A 96 31.23 2.51 3.92
N LEU A 97 30.36 1.53 3.64
CA LEU A 97 30.62 0.53 2.61
C LEU A 97 30.83 1.25 1.28
N ASP A 98 31.80 0.79 0.49
CA ASP A 98 31.98 1.30 -0.85
C ASP A 98 30.77 0.91 -1.69
N VAL A 99 30.03 1.93 -2.12
CA VAL A 99 28.96 1.73 -3.09
C VAL A 99 29.64 1.44 -4.41
N SER A 100 29.85 0.16 -4.69
CA SER A 100 30.33 -0.31 -5.98
C SER A 100 29.33 0.18 -7.04
N TYR A 101 29.85 0.94 -8.00
CA TYR A 101 29.08 1.42 -9.14
C TYR A 101 29.00 0.36 -10.26
N ASP A 102 29.32 -0.90 -9.97
CA ASP A 102 29.24 -2.01 -10.91
C ASP A 102 27.79 -2.15 -11.44
N PRO A 103 27.58 -2.18 -12.76
CA PRO A 103 26.31 -2.56 -13.38
C PRO A 103 25.69 -3.84 -12.78
N ARG A 104 26.51 -4.81 -12.37
CA ARG A 104 26.07 -6.06 -11.73
C ARG A 104 25.34 -5.80 -10.41
N ASP A 105 25.86 -4.92 -9.55
CA ASP A 105 25.25 -4.59 -8.26
C ASP A 105 23.92 -3.86 -8.42
N LYS A 106 23.81 -3.00 -9.45
CA LYS A 106 22.54 -2.35 -9.82
C LYS A 106 21.51 -3.36 -10.31
N TYR A 107 21.93 -4.38 -11.07
CA TYR A 107 21.05 -5.45 -11.52
C TYR A 107 20.51 -6.26 -10.34
N PHE A 108 21.38 -6.76 -9.46
CA PHE A 108 20.94 -7.54 -8.29
C PHE A 108 20.08 -6.74 -7.32
N THR A 109 20.38 -5.46 -7.13
CA THR A 109 19.54 -4.56 -6.32
C THR A 109 18.15 -4.40 -6.94
N SER A 110 18.06 -4.27 -8.26
CA SER A 110 16.77 -4.18 -8.96
C SER A 110 15.98 -5.48 -8.82
N VAL A 111 16.61 -6.64 -9.07
CA VAL A 111 16.00 -7.97 -8.90
C VAL A 111 15.47 -8.14 -7.47
N PHE A 112 16.25 -7.77 -6.47
CA PHE A 112 15.83 -7.81 -5.07
C PHE A 112 14.59 -6.94 -4.81
N HIS A 113 14.53 -5.72 -5.36
CA HIS A 113 13.36 -4.86 -5.22
C HIS A 113 12.12 -5.46 -5.88
N TYR A 114 12.22 -6.01 -7.09
CA TYR A 114 11.11 -6.70 -7.76
C TYR A 114 10.64 -7.92 -6.97
N PHE A 115 11.58 -8.70 -6.44
CA PHE A 115 11.26 -9.86 -5.63
C PHE A 115 10.48 -9.46 -4.36
N MET A 116 10.99 -8.48 -3.61
CA MET A 116 10.37 -8.03 -2.36
C MET A 116 9.03 -7.31 -2.58
N CYS A 117 8.94 -6.42 -3.58
CA CYS A 117 7.79 -5.54 -3.74
C CYS A 117 6.66 -6.13 -4.60
N LEU A 118 6.91 -7.24 -5.32
CA LEU A 118 5.93 -7.88 -6.20
C LEU A 118 5.80 -9.38 -5.93
N VAL A 119 6.89 -10.13 -6.02
CA VAL A 119 6.84 -11.61 -5.92
C VAL A 119 6.35 -12.04 -4.54
N ILE A 120 6.91 -11.48 -3.46
CA ILE A 120 6.50 -11.84 -2.10
C ILE A 120 5.01 -11.53 -1.85
N PRO A 121 4.46 -10.32 -2.14
CA PRO A 121 3.03 -10.06 -1.99
C PRO A 121 2.12 -10.99 -2.81
N VAL A 122 2.52 -11.35 -4.04
CA VAL A 122 1.77 -12.28 -4.88
C VAL A 122 1.77 -13.69 -4.29
N VAL A 123 2.93 -14.19 -3.86
CA VAL A 123 3.03 -15.50 -3.19
C VAL A 123 2.21 -15.50 -1.89
N TYR A 124 2.24 -14.39 -1.14
CA TYR A 124 1.47 -14.21 0.08
C TYR A 124 -0.05 -14.25 -0.18
N ALA A 125 -0.52 -13.60 -1.24
CA ALA A 125 -1.91 -13.69 -1.68
C ALA A 125 -2.33 -15.11 -2.06
N ILE A 126 -1.43 -15.91 -2.64
CA ILE A 126 -1.69 -17.32 -2.95
C ILE A 126 -1.71 -18.16 -1.66
N LEU A 127 -0.80 -17.91 -0.72
CA LEU A 127 -0.77 -18.60 0.57
C LEU A 127 -2.01 -18.35 1.42
N HIS A 128 -2.70 -17.22 1.20
CA HIS A 128 -3.98 -16.93 1.85
C HIS A 128 -5.00 -18.05 1.68
N PHE A 129 -5.03 -18.72 0.52
CA PHE A 129 -5.95 -19.83 0.26
C PHE A 129 -5.78 -20.99 1.24
N VAL A 130 -4.64 -21.12 1.93
CA VAL A 130 -4.48 -22.18 2.95
C VAL A 130 -5.34 -21.93 4.18
N VAL A 131 -5.58 -20.67 4.51
CA VAL A 131 -6.22 -20.24 5.76
C VAL A 131 -7.59 -19.62 5.52
N GLN A 132 -8.09 -19.72 4.30
CA GLN A 132 -9.35 -19.15 3.88
C GLN A 132 -10.47 -20.16 4.16
N ASP A 133 -11.34 -19.89 5.14
CA ASP A 133 -12.47 -20.75 5.49
C ASP A 133 -13.70 -20.55 4.60
N ARG A 134 -13.81 -19.36 4.01
CA ARG A 134 -14.95 -18.94 3.18
C ARG A 134 -14.47 -18.20 1.96
N ARG A 135 -15.30 -18.10 0.93
CA ARG A 135 -14.94 -17.41 -0.31
C ARG A 135 -14.55 -15.95 -0.08
N PHE A 136 -15.40 -15.20 0.65
CA PHE A 136 -15.10 -13.87 1.15
C PHE A 136 -16.10 -13.47 2.22
N VAL A 137 -15.76 -12.41 2.97
CA VAL A 137 -16.66 -11.73 3.90
C VAL A 137 -17.11 -10.43 3.27
N LEU A 138 -18.42 -10.16 3.26
CA LEU A 138 -18.97 -8.90 2.77
C LEU A 138 -19.39 -8.02 3.94
N VAL A 139 -18.79 -6.85 4.05
CA VAL A 139 -19.09 -5.88 5.12
C VAL A 139 -19.81 -4.68 4.52
N GLN A 140 -21.03 -4.41 4.96
CA GLN A 140 -21.80 -3.25 4.47
C GLN A 140 -20.98 -1.96 4.62
N GLU A 141 -21.07 -1.05 3.64
CA GLU A 141 -20.30 0.19 3.50
C GLU A 141 -18.82 0.03 3.11
N PHE A 142 -18.18 -1.10 3.41
CA PHE A 142 -16.76 -1.32 3.15
C PHE A 142 -16.46 -2.26 1.98
N GLY A 143 -17.39 -3.17 1.66
CA GLY A 143 -17.27 -4.13 0.56
C GLY A 143 -16.59 -5.44 0.93
N CYS A 144 -15.82 -5.99 -0.02
CA CYS A 144 -15.32 -7.36 0.03
C CYS A 144 -14.07 -7.46 0.92
N GLN A 145 -14.05 -8.42 1.85
CA GLN A 145 -12.95 -8.68 2.77
C GLN A 145 -12.50 -10.14 2.69
N ALA A 146 -11.22 -10.37 2.93
CA ALA A 146 -10.65 -11.71 2.98
C ALA A 146 -11.15 -12.46 4.23
N ALA A 147 -11.70 -13.66 4.05
CA ALA A 147 -12.09 -14.55 5.14
C ALA A 147 -10.86 -15.29 5.68
N ILE A 148 -10.71 -15.36 7.01
CA ILE A 148 -9.52 -15.93 7.66
C ILE A 148 -9.98 -16.87 8.76
N PHE A 149 -9.59 -18.13 8.64
CA PHE A 149 -9.82 -19.16 9.66
C PHE A 149 -8.82 -19.00 10.82
N PRO A 150 -9.28 -18.71 12.06
CA PRO A 150 -8.40 -18.43 13.20
C PRO A 150 -7.74 -19.71 13.71
N SER A 151 -6.64 -20.10 13.08
CA SER A 151 -5.93 -21.35 13.34
C SER A 151 -4.42 -21.14 13.44
N ALA A 152 -3.69 -22.16 13.89
CA ALA A 152 -2.23 -22.07 13.98
C ALA A 152 -1.57 -21.72 12.63
N PRO A 153 -1.96 -22.29 11.47
CA PRO A 153 -1.44 -21.83 10.18
C PRO A 153 -1.69 -20.34 9.89
N ALA A 154 -2.85 -19.80 10.27
CA ALA A 154 -3.13 -18.38 10.11
C ALA A 154 -2.18 -17.50 10.95
N LEU A 155 -1.78 -17.93 12.16
CA LEU A 155 -0.77 -17.21 12.96
C LEU A 155 0.51 -16.93 12.17
N PHE A 156 1.02 -17.96 11.49
CA PHE A 156 2.24 -17.87 10.72
C PHE A 156 2.03 -17.17 9.37
N LEU A 157 0.98 -17.55 8.64
CA LEU A 157 0.77 -17.10 7.27
C LEU A 157 0.13 -15.72 7.16
N THR A 158 -0.64 -15.28 8.15
CA THR A 158 -1.38 -14.01 8.09
C THR A 158 -0.68 -12.89 8.86
N TRP A 159 -0.18 -13.15 10.07
CA TRP A 159 0.32 -12.08 10.92
C TRP A 159 1.84 -12.12 11.12
N LEU A 160 2.46 -13.31 11.23
CA LEU A 160 3.89 -13.39 11.46
C LEU A 160 4.73 -12.83 10.29
N ILE A 161 4.36 -13.13 9.04
CA ILE A 161 5.13 -12.68 7.86
C ILE A 161 5.17 -11.14 7.77
N PRO A 162 4.04 -10.40 7.78
CA PRO A 162 4.07 -8.93 7.82
C PRO A 162 4.86 -8.36 9.00
N LEU A 163 4.65 -8.90 10.21
CA LEU A 163 5.32 -8.42 11.43
C LEU A 163 6.83 -8.67 11.39
N PHE A 164 7.26 -9.78 10.80
CA PHE A 164 8.67 -10.07 10.58
C PHE A 164 9.31 -9.06 9.62
N LEU A 165 8.64 -8.72 8.51
CA LEU A 165 9.12 -7.68 7.60
C LEU A 165 9.16 -6.30 8.28
N CYS A 166 8.18 -5.98 9.12
CA CYS A 166 8.18 -4.79 9.95
C CYS A 166 9.41 -4.74 10.87
N ALA A 167 9.73 -5.84 11.56
CA ALA A 167 10.88 -5.92 12.45
C ALA A 167 12.21 -5.71 11.70
N ILE A 168 12.38 -6.32 10.53
CA ILE A 168 13.58 -6.12 9.70
C ILE A 168 13.66 -4.67 9.20
N ALA A 169 12.53 -4.07 8.81
CA ALA A 169 12.49 -2.69 8.35
C ALA A 169 12.91 -1.71 9.47
N VAL A 170 12.43 -1.91 10.70
CA VAL A 170 12.85 -1.14 11.89
C VAL A 170 14.33 -1.33 12.17
N PHE A 171 14.84 -2.56 12.05
CA PHE A 171 16.27 -2.83 12.22
C PHE A 171 17.14 -2.03 11.25
N TYR A 172 16.84 -2.05 9.94
CA TYR A 172 17.57 -1.25 8.95
C TYR A 172 17.39 0.26 9.15
N ALA A 173 16.20 0.72 9.58
CA ALA A 173 15.98 2.11 9.93
C ALA A 173 16.88 2.54 11.11
N GLY A 174 17.01 1.69 12.13
CA GLY A 174 17.90 1.89 13.27
C GLY A 174 19.37 1.96 12.85
N LEU A 175 19.83 1.06 11.98
CA LEU A 175 21.19 1.10 11.42
C LEU A 175 21.45 2.39 10.64
N SER A 176 20.48 2.81 9.81
CA SER A 176 20.56 4.05 9.05
C SER A 176 20.71 5.27 9.97
N PHE A 177 19.92 5.30 11.04
CA PHE A 177 19.96 6.37 12.03
C PHE A 177 21.26 6.36 12.84
N TYR A 178 21.75 5.19 13.24
CA TYR A 178 23.03 5.03 13.92
C TYR A 178 24.19 5.54 13.05
N ASN A 179 24.21 5.16 11.78
CA ASN A 179 25.22 5.59 10.81
C ASN A 179 25.22 7.11 10.59
N TYR A 180 24.02 7.72 10.55
CA TYR A 180 23.86 9.16 10.54
C TYR A 180 24.46 9.81 11.79
N HIS A 181 24.05 9.37 12.98
CA HIS A 181 24.44 10.00 14.24
C HIS A 181 25.96 9.98 14.43
N ARG A 182 26.61 8.88 14.06
CA ARG A 182 28.07 8.75 14.10
C ARG A 182 28.79 9.76 13.20
N ARG A 183 28.13 10.31 12.19
CA ARG A 183 28.73 11.14 11.12
C ARG A 183 28.01 12.47 10.92
N CYS A 184 27.21 12.91 11.89
CA CYS A 184 26.30 14.05 11.77
C CYS A 184 26.99 15.32 11.24
N SER A 185 28.22 15.60 11.68
CA SER A 185 28.98 16.80 11.28
C SER A 185 29.39 16.84 9.80
N PHE A 186 29.51 15.68 9.13
CA PHE A 186 29.95 15.58 7.73
C PHE A 186 28.96 14.81 6.85
N PHE A 187 27.75 14.53 7.36
CA PHE A 187 26.79 13.66 6.68
C PHE A 187 26.33 14.21 5.33
N SER A 188 26.09 15.52 5.23
CA SER A 188 25.72 16.15 3.95
C SER A 188 26.85 16.03 2.92
N GLN A 189 28.11 16.14 3.35
CA GLN A 189 29.29 15.97 2.50
C GLN A 189 29.48 14.50 2.08
N HIS A 190 29.11 13.54 2.94
CA HIS A 190 29.13 12.10 2.64
C HIS A 190 27.99 11.68 1.69
N LEU A 191 26.82 12.30 1.81
CA LEU A 191 25.65 12.01 0.98
C LEU A 191 25.81 12.51 -0.47
N ASN A 192 26.24 13.76 -0.67
CA ASN A 192 26.33 14.40 -1.98
C ASN A 192 27.06 13.59 -3.07
N PRO A 193 28.23 12.94 -2.81
CA PRO A 193 28.93 12.14 -3.82
C PRO A 193 28.29 10.76 -4.05
N ARG A 194 27.46 10.27 -3.13
CA ARG A 194 26.88 8.91 -3.16
C ARG A 194 25.42 8.87 -3.59
N SER A 195 24.70 9.97 -3.43
CA SER A 195 23.28 10.07 -3.74
C SER A 195 22.90 11.50 -4.11
N LYS A 196 21.87 11.64 -4.96
CA LYS A 196 21.22 12.93 -5.24
C LYS A 196 20.33 13.40 -4.07
N MET A 197 20.28 12.63 -2.99
CA MET A 197 19.38 12.85 -1.86
C MET A 197 19.96 13.84 -0.85
N THR A 198 19.15 14.81 -0.43
CA THR A 198 19.49 15.74 0.64
C THR A 198 19.26 15.11 2.02
N THR A 199 19.93 15.62 3.06
CA THR A 199 19.70 15.18 4.45
C THR A 199 18.23 15.30 4.88
N SER A 200 17.53 16.36 4.44
CA SER A 200 16.10 16.51 4.75
C SER A 200 15.25 15.42 4.09
N MET A 201 15.53 15.08 2.84
CA MET A 201 14.84 14.02 2.11
C MET A 201 15.10 12.65 2.73
N PHE A 202 16.33 12.39 3.19
CA PHE A 202 16.68 11.17 3.94
C PHE A 202 15.78 10.98 5.17
N PHE A 203 15.65 11.99 6.03
CA PHE A 203 14.83 11.88 7.24
C PHE A 203 13.34 11.77 6.96
N ARG A 204 12.85 12.45 5.92
CA ARG A 204 11.44 12.33 5.52
C ARG A 204 11.11 10.92 5.05
N PHE A 205 11.98 10.30 4.26
CA PHE A 205 11.79 8.90 3.85
C PHE A 205 11.91 7.93 5.02
N LEU A 206 12.90 8.13 5.89
CA LEU A 206 13.04 7.31 7.09
C LEU A 206 11.80 7.41 7.98
N GLY A 207 11.30 8.63 8.22
CA GLY A 207 10.08 8.89 8.98
C GLY A 207 8.84 8.28 8.33
N PHE A 208 8.69 8.42 7.02
CA PHE A 208 7.60 7.79 6.26
C PHE A 208 7.62 6.27 6.38
N CYS A 209 8.78 5.62 6.22
CA CYS A 209 8.90 4.17 6.35
C CYS A 209 8.57 3.69 7.77
N LEU A 210 9.07 4.38 8.80
CA LEU A 210 8.76 4.07 10.20
C LEU A 210 7.26 4.25 10.49
N PHE A 211 6.63 5.29 9.95
CA PHE A 211 5.20 5.52 10.09
C PHE A 211 4.37 4.40 9.44
N VAL A 212 4.70 4.01 8.20
CA VAL A 212 4.01 2.90 7.52
C VAL A 212 4.18 1.60 8.29
N VAL A 213 5.40 1.28 8.72
CA VAL A 213 5.69 0.06 9.48
C VAL A 213 4.95 0.03 10.83
N PHE A 214 4.88 1.17 11.52
CA PHE A 214 4.11 1.29 12.76
C PHE A 214 2.62 1.05 12.53
N LEU A 215 2.04 1.69 11.50
CA LEU A 215 0.64 1.50 11.16
C LEU A 215 0.34 0.04 10.79
N THR A 216 1.18 -0.60 9.98
CA THR A 216 0.95 -1.99 9.54
C THR A 216 1.06 -2.95 10.72
N ALA A 217 2.10 -2.80 11.54
CA ALA A 217 2.26 -3.65 12.73
C ALA A 217 1.10 -3.49 13.72
N LEU A 218 0.64 -2.26 13.95
CA LEU A 218 -0.50 -1.99 14.84
C LEU A 218 -1.78 -2.62 14.29
N ALA A 219 -2.05 -2.46 12.99
CA ALA A 219 -3.23 -3.03 12.34
C ALA A 219 -3.22 -4.56 12.37
N ASP A 220 -2.08 -5.20 12.08
CA ASP A 220 -1.95 -6.67 12.08
C ASP A 220 -2.04 -7.25 13.50
N ILE A 221 -1.42 -6.61 14.50
CA ILE A 221 -1.54 -7.04 15.91
C ILE A 221 -2.99 -6.90 16.38
N PHE A 222 -3.65 -5.79 16.05
CA PHE A 222 -5.05 -5.57 16.40
C PHE A 222 -5.97 -6.59 15.72
N ASP A 223 -5.77 -6.86 14.44
CA ASP A 223 -6.53 -7.86 13.67
C ASP A 223 -6.39 -9.26 14.29
N MET A 224 -5.15 -9.66 14.59
CA MET A 224 -4.84 -10.93 15.24
C MET A 224 -5.50 -11.05 16.62
N ALA A 225 -5.30 -10.05 17.48
CA ALA A 225 -5.83 -10.05 18.84
C ALA A 225 -7.36 -10.07 18.86
N SER A 226 -8.00 -9.35 17.93
CA SER A 226 -9.45 -9.29 17.82
C SER A 226 -10.03 -10.61 17.34
N LEU A 227 -9.45 -11.21 16.30
CA LEU A 227 -9.96 -12.47 15.74
C LEU A 227 -9.78 -13.64 16.72
N ILE A 228 -8.60 -13.76 17.33
CA ILE A 228 -8.33 -14.84 18.30
C ILE A 228 -9.08 -14.60 19.61
N GLY A 229 -9.19 -13.35 20.05
CA GLY A 229 -9.96 -13.02 21.26
C GLY A 229 -11.46 -13.31 21.12
N GLU A 230 -11.97 -13.34 19.89
CA GLU A 230 -13.36 -13.66 19.61
C GLU A 230 -13.61 -15.17 19.49
N PHE A 231 -12.84 -15.86 18.64
CA PHE A 231 -13.11 -17.25 18.28
C PHE A 231 -12.22 -18.27 18.99
N GLY A 232 -11.18 -17.81 19.68
CA GLY A 232 -10.09 -18.67 20.13
C GLY A 232 -9.21 -19.15 18.97
N LEU A 233 -8.24 -19.99 19.28
CA LEU A 233 -7.43 -20.68 18.27
C LEU A 233 -8.10 -22.02 17.93
N LEU A 234 -8.68 -22.11 16.74
CA LEU A 234 -9.36 -23.30 16.25
C LEU A 234 -8.35 -24.32 15.69
N ASN A 235 -8.69 -25.60 15.84
CA ASN A 235 -7.86 -26.69 15.34
C ASN A 235 -7.98 -26.81 13.82
N TYR A 236 -6.85 -26.71 13.12
CA TYR A 236 -6.77 -26.99 11.69
C TYR A 236 -6.68 -28.52 11.49
N THR A 237 -7.81 -29.18 11.23
CA THR A 237 -7.87 -30.65 11.15
C THR A 237 -7.46 -31.20 9.78
N SER A 238 -8.04 -30.65 8.71
CA SER A 238 -7.76 -31.06 7.33
C SER A 238 -8.10 -29.94 6.35
N TRP A 239 -7.54 -29.99 5.14
CA TRP A 239 -7.88 -29.04 4.07
C TRP A 239 -9.38 -29.04 3.79
N THR A 240 -10.00 -30.21 3.64
CA THR A 240 -11.42 -30.34 3.33
C THR A 240 -12.31 -29.75 4.43
N ALA A 241 -11.97 -29.94 5.70
CA ALA A 241 -12.77 -29.40 6.81
C ALA A 241 -12.77 -27.87 6.86
N VAL A 242 -11.67 -27.22 6.47
CA VAL A 242 -11.56 -25.75 6.45
C VAL A 242 -12.24 -25.16 5.22
N HIS A 243 -12.25 -25.91 4.10
CA HIS A 243 -12.79 -25.45 2.81
C HIS A 243 -14.14 -26.07 2.44
N ASP A 244 -14.85 -26.65 3.42
CA ASP A 244 -16.18 -27.26 3.20
C ASP A 244 -17.26 -26.18 2.97
N ASP A 245 -17.04 -24.98 3.51
CA ASP A 245 -17.97 -23.86 3.46
C ASP A 245 -17.59 -22.86 2.34
N ASP A 246 -18.22 -23.00 1.17
CA ASP A 246 -18.08 -22.01 0.08
C ASP A 246 -19.07 -20.83 0.21
N SER A 247 -19.71 -20.68 1.38
CA SER A 247 -20.67 -19.60 1.58
C SER A 247 -20.00 -18.24 1.75
N VAL A 248 -20.78 -17.19 1.47
CA VAL A 248 -20.39 -15.80 1.71
C VAL A 248 -21.01 -15.33 3.01
N LEU A 249 -20.16 -14.88 3.95
CA LEU A 249 -20.63 -14.30 5.19
C LEU A 249 -20.88 -12.80 5.02
N VAL A 250 -22.07 -12.33 5.42
CA VAL A 250 -22.49 -10.94 5.23
C VAL A 250 -22.73 -10.26 6.58
N PHE A 251 -22.06 -9.13 6.81
CA PHE A 251 -22.26 -8.29 8.00
C PHE A 251 -23.01 -7.00 7.63
N PHE A 252 -24.29 -6.94 7.99
CA PHE A 252 -25.14 -5.76 7.84
C PHE A 252 -24.84 -4.72 8.89
N LYS A 253 -24.97 -3.42 8.57
CA LYS A 253 -24.76 -2.26 9.45
C LYS A 253 -25.64 -2.28 10.71
N GLU A 254 -26.83 -2.84 10.60
CA GLU A 254 -27.82 -2.84 11.69
C GLU A 254 -27.59 -3.99 12.67
N ASP A 255 -26.81 -5.01 12.30
CA ASP A 255 -26.47 -6.11 13.19
C ASP A 255 -25.64 -5.59 14.37
N ARG A 256 -26.14 -5.85 15.59
CA ARG A 256 -25.50 -5.47 16.86
C ARG A 256 -24.86 -6.66 17.56
N SER A 257 -24.74 -7.80 16.88
CA SER A 257 -23.97 -8.92 17.38
C SER A 257 -22.52 -8.50 17.67
N LYS A 258 -21.92 -9.12 18.70
CA LYS A 258 -20.53 -8.87 19.05
C LYS A 258 -19.62 -9.12 17.84
N SER A 259 -19.89 -10.20 17.10
CA SER A 259 -19.16 -10.59 15.89
C SER A 259 -19.25 -9.57 14.77
N ALA A 260 -20.44 -9.07 14.45
CA ALA A 260 -20.58 -8.02 13.43
C ALA A 260 -19.86 -6.73 13.84
N THR A 261 -19.90 -6.38 15.12
CA THR A 261 -19.22 -5.20 15.65
C THR A 261 -17.70 -5.33 15.51
N ILE A 262 -17.13 -6.47 15.92
CA ILE A 262 -15.69 -6.74 15.81
C ILE A 262 -15.26 -6.79 14.34
N ALA A 263 -16.00 -7.49 13.48
CA ALA A 263 -15.70 -7.59 12.05
C ALA A 263 -15.67 -6.22 11.37
N ARG A 264 -16.62 -5.32 11.69
CA ARG A 264 -16.62 -3.96 11.16
C ARG A 264 -15.46 -3.12 11.69
N LEU A 265 -15.15 -3.22 12.98
CA LEU A 265 -14.04 -2.48 13.56
C LEU A 265 -12.70 -2.90 12.95
N ARG A 266 -12.48 -4.21 12.78
CA ARG A 266 -11.31 -4.76 12.07
C ARG A 266 -11.22 -4.24 10.65
N THR A 267 -12.33 -4.32 9.92
CA THR A 267 -12.42 -3.82 8.55
C THR A 267 -12.09 -2.32 8.48
N GLU A 268 -12.64 -1.52 9.38
CA GLU A 268 -12.42 -0.08 9.44
C GLU A 268 -10.93 0.25 9.71
N VAL A 269 -10.29 -0.41 10.68
CA VAL A 269 -8.86 -0.22 10.98
C VAL A 269 -7.98 -0.55 9.76
N ILE A 270 -8.24 -1.68 9.10
CA ILE A 270 -7.48 -2.10 7.92
C ILE A 270 -7.75 -1.17 6.73
N TRP A 271 -8.99 -0.71 6.56
CA TRP A 271 -9.40 0.14 5.45
C TRP A 271 -8.61 1.46 5.43
N TRP A 272 -8.45 2.09 6.59
CA TRP A 272 -7.74 3.36 6.74
C TRP A 272 -6.25 3.32 6.40
N MET A 273 -5.64 2.13 6.35
CA MET A 273 -4.22 1.97 6.04
C MET A 273 -3.85 2.57 4.68
N ALA A 274 -4.61 2.28 3.63
CA ALA A 274 -4.28 2.71 2.27
C ALA A 274 -4.44 4.23 2.09
N PRO A 275 -5.54 4.89 2.47
CA PRO A 275 -5.66 6.35 2.39
C PRO A 275 -4.61 7.08 3.23
N ILE A 276 -4.40 6.67 4.50
CA ILE A 276 -3.44 7.33 5.39
C ILE A 276 -2.01 7.20 4.85
N ALA A 277 -1.60 6.01 4.41
CA ALA A 277 -0.28 5.82 3.81
C ALA A 277 -0.11 6.64 2.52
N SER A 278 -1.18 6.78 1.71
CA SER A 278 -1.17 7.60 0.49
C SER A 278 -0.95 9.07 0.80
N PHE A 279 -1.72 9.64 1.73
CA PHE A 279 -1.55 11.05 2.11
C PHE A 279 -0.20 11.31 2.78
N ALA A 280 0.29 10.39 3.62
CA ALA A 280 1.62 10.50 4.22
C ALA A 280 2.74 10.47 3.17
N LEU A 281 2.59 9.64 2.13
CA LEU A 281 3.52 9.60 1.01
C LEU A 281 3.52 10.93 0.26
N VAL A 282 2.34 11.44 -0.11
CA VAL A 282 2.22 12.73 -0.82
C VAL A 282 2.78 13.87 0.03
N ALA A 283 2.50 13.92 1.33
CA ALA A 283 3.04 14.95 2.24
C ALA A 283 4.57 14.94 2.30
N THR A 284 5.17 13.75 2.25
CA THR A 284 6.63 13.57 2.19
C THR A 284 7.24 14.23 0.94
N PHE A 285 6.51 14.24 -0.18
CA PHE A 285 6.98 14.82 -1.45
C PHE A 285 6.53 16.25 -1.71
N ALA A 286 5.32 16.65 -1.30
CA ALA A 286 4.78 18.01 -1.45
C ALA A 286 5.66 19.08 -0.79
N SER A 287 6.41 18.67 0.23
CA SER A 287 7.37 19.52 0.94
C SER A 287 8.73 19.67 0.21
N THR A 288 8.88 19.14 -1.02
CA THR A 288 10.08 19.28 -1.85
C THR A 288 9.89 20.35 -2.94
N LYS A 289 10.93 21.14 -3.21
CA LYS A 289 10.90 22.16 -4.29
C LYS A 289 10.64 21.52 -5.67
N GLU A 290 11.08 20.28 -5.87
CA GLU A 290 10.89 19.52 -7.10
C GLU A 290 9.41 19.23 -7.40
N CYS A 291 8.61 18.99 -6.35
CA CYS A 291 7.17 18.76 -6.49
C CYS A 291 6.42 20.02 -6.98
N TRP A 292 6.81 21.21 -6.50
CA TRP A 292 6.22 22.47 -6.94
C TRP A 292 6.52 22.77 -8.41
N VAL A 293 7.78 22.60 -8.84
CA VAL A 293 8.18 22.77 -10.24
C VAL A 293 7.46 21.79 -11.14
N ALA A 294 7.32 20.53 -10.73
CA ALA A 294 6.57 19.55 -11.50
C ALA A 294 5.06 19.81 -11.51
N GLY A 295 4.51 20.32 -10.42
CA GLY A 295 3.13 20.80 -10.35
C GLY A 295 2.87 21.93 -11.34
N GLU A 296 3.79 22.89 -11.47
CA GLU A 296 3.71 23.94 -12.48
C GLU A 296 3.72 23.34 -13.90
N HIS A 297 4.65 22.41 -14.20
CA HIS A 297 4.69 21.75 -15.50
C HIS A 297 3.43 20.93 -15.79
N PHE A 298 2.88 20.23 -14.80
CA PHE A 298 1.63 19.47 -14.94
C PHE A 298 0.44 20.41 -15.19
N CYS A 299 0.31 21.49 -14.42
CA CYS A 299 -0.71 22.51 -14.64
C CYS A 299 -0.60 23.14 -16.03
N ILE A 300 0.61 23.43 -16.51
CA ILE A 300 0.86 23.94 -17.87
C ILE A 300 0.45 22.90 -18.93
N ALA A 301 0.79 21.62 -18.73
CA ALA A 301 0.46 20.55 -19.66
C ALA A 301 -1.05 20.30 -19.74
N VAL A 302 -1.74 20.26 -18.60
CA VAL A 302 -3.21 20.15 -18.53
C VAL A 302 -3.85 21.37 -19.18
N LYS A 303 -3.40 22.59 -18.86
CA LYS A 303 -3.89 23.83 -19.47
C LYS A 303 -3.72 23.82 -20.99
N LYS A 304 -2.56 23.39 -21.51
CA LYS A 304 -2.32 23.24 -22.96
C LYS A 304 -3.26 22.21 -23.60
N ARG A 305 -3.53 21.09 -22.93
CA ARG A 305 -4.37 20.02 -23.47
C ARG A 305 -5.85 20.38 -23.44
N VAL A 306 -6.32 21.03 -22.37
CA VAL A 306 -7.69 21.54 -22.24
C VAL A 306 -7.92 22.69 -23.24
N ILE A 307 -7.00 23.66 -23.35
CA ILE A 307 -7.13 24.77 -24.33
C ILE A 307 -7.03 24.25 -25.77
N GLY A 308 -6.23 23.22 -26.04
CA GLY A 308 -6.17 22.56 -27.35
C GLY A 308 -7.45 21.82 -27.73
N LEU A 309 -8.24 21.36 -26.74
CA LEU A 309 -9.56 20.76 -26.94
C LEU A 309 -10.64 21.80 -27.28
N PHE A 310 -10.46 23.06 -26.86
CA PHE A 310 -11.40 24.17 -27.13
C PHE A 310 -10.94 25.11 -28.26
N SER A 311 -9.80 24.86 -28.88
CA SER A 311 -9.37 25.66 -30.05
C SER A 311 -10.18 25.25 -31.28
N PRO A 312 -10.86 26.19 -31.96
CA PRO A 312 -11.61 25.88 -33.17
C PRO A 312 -10.66 25.30 -34.22
N LYS A 313 -11.01 24.13 -34.77
CA LYS A 313 -10.28 23.55 -35.90
C LYS A 313 -10.28 24.56 -37.05
N PRO A 314 -9.14 24.82 -37.72
CA PRO A 314 -9.14 25.69 -38.88
C PRO A 314 -10.11 25.12 -39.92
N LYS A 315 -11.05 25.96 -40.38
CA LYS A 315 -11.88 25.64 -41.53
C LYS A 315 -10.92 25.42 -42.71
N PHE A 316 -11.00 24.24 -43.32
CA PHE A 316 -10.36 24.02 -44.61
C PHE A 316 -11.06 24.94 -45.61
N ASP A 317 -10.37 26.00 -46.03
CA ASP A 317 -10.80 26.79 -47.17
C ASP A 317 -10.66 25.90 -48.42
N LEU A 318 -11.81 25.52 -48.97
CA LEU A 318 -11.87 24.85 -50.27
C LEU A 318 -11.35 25.83 -51.34
N PRO A 319 -10.46 25.39 -52.25
CA PRO A 319 -10.03 26.23 -53.34
C PRO A 319 -11.24 26.54 -54.23
N ILE A 320 -11.54 27.83 -54.36
CA ILE A 320 -12.52 28.37 -55.31
C ILE A 320 -11.95 28.10 -56.72
N GLN A 321 -12.66 27.29 -57.51
CA GLN A 321 -12.52 27.22 -58.96
C GLN A 321 -13.54 28.16 -59.61
#